data_AF-A0AA41B043-F1
#
_entry.id   AF-A0AA41B043-F1
#
_cell.length_a   1.000
_cell.length_b   1.000
_cell.length_c   1.000
_cell.angle_alpha   90.00
_cell.angle_beta   90.00
_cell.angle_gamma   90.00
#
_symmetry.space_group_name_H-M   'P 1'
#
loop_
_entity.id
_entity.type
_entity.pdbx_description
1 polymer ?
#
loop_
_entity_poly.entity_id
_entity_poly.type
_entity_poly.pdbx_seq_one_letter_code
_entity_poly.pdbx_strand_id
1 'polypeptide(L)'
;MTSRQADVLVVGAGPAGLTAAARLARTGARVVLLEREQSPGGVPRHCAHRGFGDRPHALTGPAHARLLADAAARAGADLRTGVTALDWAGPRALTTVGPRGAETLAARAVVLATGARERPRAARLVPGTRPAGVYTTGELQQAVHLYGQHIGTRAVIVGAEGVSHAAADTVRAAGADVLALVTELPRAPAAPAWALAARLRHRTPVLTGTTVTELLGRGRLSGVRVRHRDGRSTVLACDTVVFTGDFVPDHELARRGALTLDPGTRGPAVDGALRTSRPGVFAVGSVLHAVESAATAAREGAHAATAVRRWLQDGTDPGDPYWPGGVPLLAGPPLLRIAPNRVTPDDRLPYLLRTAVPLPHPALYVTQDGRPLHRERFHLGTAVPHRPLKLTARWTHRVDPRGGPVHVTVGRPHPG
;
A
#
# COMPACT_ATOMS: atom_id res chain seq x y z
N MET A 1 8.07 13.67 30.66
CA MET A 1 7.20 13.43 29.48
C MET A 1 5.75 13.48 29.94
N THR A 2 4.93 14.39 29.39
CA THR A 2 3.50 14.45 29.72
C THR A 2 2.74 13.33 29.01
N SER A 3 2.19 12.37 29.77
CA SER A 3 1.32 11.33 29.23
C SER A 3 -0.06 11.92 28.93
N ARG A 4 -0.50 11.88 27.67
CA ARG A 4 -1.88 12.23 27.28
C ARG A 4 -2.62 10.95 26.88
N GLN A 5 -3.84 10.78 27.38
CA GLN A 5 -4.65 9.59 27.16
C GLN A 5 -5.77 9.85 26.13
N ALA A 6 -5.78 9.07 25.05
CA ALA A 6 -6.85 9.05 24.05
C ALA A 6 -7.65 7.74 24.15
N ASP A 7 -8.86 7.70 23.58
CA ASP A 7 -9.55 6.42 23.40
C ASP A 7 -8.93 5.66 22.22
N VAL A 8 -8.65 6.38 21.12
CA VAL A 8 -8.01 5.82 19.93
C VAL A 8 -6.86 6.70 19.47
N LEU A 9 -5.72 6.08 19.20
CA LEU A 9 -4.60 6.68 18.49
C LEU A 9 -4.53 6.12 17.08
N VAL A 10 -4.67 6.98 16.06
CA VAL A 10 -4.52 6.60 14.65
C VAL A 10 -3.20 7.17 14.14
N VAL A 11 -2.37 6.34 13.52
CA VAL A 11 -1.05 6.74 13.00
C VAL A 11 -1.07 6.74 11.48
N GLY A 12 -1.02 7.94 10.88
CA GLY A 12 -1.07 8.19 9.44
C GLY A 12 -2.41 8.76 9.00
N ALA A 13 -2.41 9.98 8.43
CA ALA A 13 -3.61 10.65 7.95
C ALA A 13 -3.82 10.47 6.43
N GLY A 14 -3.57 9.26 5.92
CA GLY A 14 -4.03 8.85 4.58
C GLY A 14 -5.52 8.50 4.56
N PRO A 15 -6.08 8.09 3.40
CA PRO A 15 -7.51 7.77 3.27
C PRO A 15 -8.04 6.77 4.31
N ALA A 16 -7.26 5.74 4.65
CA ALA A 16 -7.63 4.75 5.66
C ALA A 16 -7.72 5.37 7.06
N GLY A 17 -6.67 6.06 7.50
CA GLY A 17 -6.61 6.67 8.83
C GLY A 17 -7.64 7.78 9.01
N LEU A 18 -7.80 8.65 8.01
CA LEU A 18 -8.83 9.71 8.01
C LEU A 18 -10.24 9.14 8.12
N THR A 19 -10.53 8.08 7.36
CA THR A 19 -11.87 7.45 7.40
C THR A 19 -12.12 6.74 8.72
N ALA A 20 -11.13 6.01 9.25
CA ALA A 20 -11.22 5.38 10.55
C ALA A 20 -11.45 6.41 11.67
N ALA A 21 -10.65 7.48 11.68
CA ALA A 21 -10.76 8.56 12.65
C ALA A 21 -12.13 9.25 12.59
N ALA A 22 -12.61 9.59 11.39
CA ALA A 22 -13.92 10.21 11.20
C ALA A 22 -15.07 9.34 11.71
N ARG A 23 -15.00 8.02 11.51
CA ARG A 23 -16.04 7.10 11.98
C ARG A 23 -16.01 6.90 13.50
N LEU A 24 -14.82 6.81 14.08
CA LEU A 24 -14.65 6.61 15.52
C LEU A 24 -14.99 7.87 16.32
N ALA A 25 -14.61 9.05 15.82
CA ALA A 25 -14.93 10.31 16.49
C ALA A 25 -16.45 10.55 16.53
N ARG A 26 -17.19 10.16 15.49
CA ARG A 26 -18.67 10.21 15.47
C ARG A 26 -19.34 9.34 16.54
N THR A 27 -18.65 8.38 17.14
CA THR A 27 -19.19 7.61 18.26
C THR A 27 -18.94 8.26 19.62
N GLY A 28 -18.36 9.47 19.65
CA GLY A 28 -17.96 10.17 20.87
C GLY A 28 -16.60 9.76 21.44
N ALA A 29 -15.84 8.89 20.75
CA ALA A 29 -14.51 8.50 21.20
C ALA A 29 -13.52 9.66 21.02
N ARG A 30 -12.61 9.86 21.99
CA ARG A 30 -11.50 10.81 21.86
C ARG A 30 -10.43 10.24 20.92
N VAL A 31 -10.49 10.62 19.66
CA VAL A 31 -9.56 10.17 18.61
C VAL A 31 -8.45 11.18 18.41
N VAL A 32 -7.20 10.74 18.57
CA VAL A 32 -6.01 11.49 18.14
C VAL A 32 -5.48 10.86 16.85
N LEU A 33 -5.37 11.64 15.79
CA LEU A 33 -4.84 11.22 14.50
C LEU A 33 -3.51 11.92 14.23
N LEU A 34 -2.43 11.16 14.10
CA LEU A 34 -1.09 11.68 13.84
C LEU A 34 -0.76 11.63 12.36
N GLU A 35 -0.15 12.70 11.84
CA GLU A 35 0.40 12.80 10.50
C GLU A 35 1.82 13.35 10.58
N ARG A 36 2.78 12.65 9.96
CA ARG A 36 4.19 13.07 9.95
C ARG A 36 4.42 14.27 9.03
N GLU A 37 3.63 14.38 7.97
CA GLU A 37 3.69 15.48 7.03
C GLU A 37 2.97 16.74 7.57
N GLN A 38 3.23 17.89 6.93
CA GLN A 38 2.60 19.17 7.31
C GLN A 38 1.10 19.24 6.97
N SER A 39 0.58 18.30 6.17
CA SER A 39 -0.83 18.29 5.77
C SER A 39 -1.39 16.87 5.67
N PRO A 40 -2.64 16.63 6.12
CA PRO A 40 -3.29 15.34 6.02
C PRO A 40 -3.67 15.01 4.57
N GLY A 41 -3.84 13.72 4.29
CA GLY A 41 -4.38 13.22 3.03
C GLY A 41 -3.54 12.13 2.38
N GLY A 42 -2.33 11.87 2.87
CA GLY A 42 -1.40 10.89 2.30
C GLY A 42 -1.04 11.17 0.84
N VAL A 43 -0.71 10.10 0.09
CA VAL A 43 -0.33 10.11 -1.33
C VAL A 43 -1.34 10.83 -2.25
N PRO A 44 -2.68 10.71 -2.08
CA PRO A 44 -3.64 11.43 -2.91
C PRO A 44 -3.36 12.94 -3.06
N ARG A 45 -2.76 13.60 -2.07
CA ARG A 45 -2.37 15.01 -2.15
C ARG A 45 -1.47 15.35 -3.34
N HIS A 46 -0.71 14.39 -3.85
CA HIS A 46 0.26 14.59 -4.93
C HIS A 46 -0.28 14.14 -6.30
N CYS A 47 -1.45 13.49 -6.32
CA CYS A 47 -2.05 12.91 -7.50
C CYS A 47 -2.99 13.89 -8.21
N ALA A 48 -2.46 14.72 -9.13
CA ALA A 48 -3.26 15.73 -9.83
C ALA A 48 -4.34 15.17 -10.80
N HIS A 49 -4.25 13.88 -11.16
CA HIS A 49 -5.23 13.22 -12.02
C HIS A 49 -6.59 13.01 -11.31
N ARG A 50 -7.64 12.88 -12.13
CA ARG A 50 -8.99 12.51 -11.67
C ARG A 50 -9.14 11.00 -11.51
N GLY A 51 -10.16 10.58 -10.76
CA GLY A 51 -10.48 9.16 -10.55
C GLY A 51 -10.56 8.76 -9.07
N PHE A 52 -10.47 9.74 -8.17
CA PHE A 52 -10.67 9.56 -6.74
C PHE A 52 -12.14 9.79 -6.37
N GLY A 53 -12.63 9.10 -5.35
CA GLY A 53 -14.05 9.12 -4.94
C GLY A 53 -14.94 8.24 -5.83
N ASP A 54 -16.25 8.32 -5.58
CA ASP A 54 -17.25 7.53 -6.31
C ASP A 54 -17.70 8.24 -7.59
N ARG A 55 -18.03 7.46 -8.63
CA ARG A 55 -18.62 8.01 -9.86
C ARG A 55 -20.08 8.41 -9.61
N PRO A 56 -20.60 9.47 -10.27
CA PRO A 56 -20.00 10.23 -11.37
C PRO A 56 -19.06 11.37 -10.96
N HIS A 57 -18.97 11.71 -9.67
CA HIS A 57 -18.23 12.88 -9.18
C HIS A 57 -16.74 12.60 -8.93
N ALA A 58 -16.03 12.13 -9.96
CA ALA A 58 -14.60 11.81 -9.86
C ALA A 58 -13.78 13.08 -9.53
N LEU A 59 -13.24 13.09 -8.32
CA LEU A 59 -12.37 14.14 -7.79
C LEU A 59 -10.92 13.94 -8.25
N THR A 60 -10.14 15.01 -8.16
CA THR A 60 -8.69 14.90 -8.15
C THR A 60 -8.22 14.32 -6.82
N GLY A 61 -7.00 13.79 -6.77
CA GLY A 61 -6.40 13.32 -5.53
C GLY A 61 -6.39 14.37 -4.41
N PRO A 62 -5.92 15.61 -4.64
CA PRO A 62 -5.94 16.68 -3.65
C PRO A 62 -7.35 17.01 -3.14
N ALA A 63 -8.35 17.06 -4.04
CA ALA A 63 -9.73 17.33 -3.64
C ALA A 63 -10.29 16.20 -2.76
N HIS A 64 -10.00 14.94 -3.10
CA HIS A 64 -10.39 13.79 -2.29
C HIS A 64 -9.69 13.77 -0.91
N ALA A 65 -8.41 14.11 -0.86
CA ALA A 65 -7.66 14.25 0.39
C ALA A 65 -8.30 15.29 1.33
N ARG A 66 -8.60 16.48 0.81
CA ARG A 66 -9.28 17.55 1.56
C ARG A 66 -10.65 17.11 2.07
N LEU A 67 -11.46 16.48 1.21
CA LEU A 67 -12.77 15.96 1.60
C LEU A 67 -12.71 15.03 2.81
N LEU A 68 -11.75 14.10 2.83
CA LEU A 68 -11.56 13.16 3.94
C LEU A 68 -11.00 13.84 5.19
N ALA A 69 -10.06 14.78 5.04
CA ALA A 69 -9.52 15.58 6.13
C ALA A 69 -10.62 16.39 6.83
N ASP A 70 -11.41 17.11 6.05
CA ASP A 70 -12.51 17.92 6.58
C ASP A 70 -13.58 17.05 7.25
N ALA A 71 -13.86 15.86 6.70
CA ALA A 71 -14.81 14.93 7.31
C ALA A 71 -14.31 14.36 8.65
N ALA A 72 -13.01 14.14 8.82
CA ALA A 72 -12.42 13.72 10.09
C ALA A 72 -12.43 14.86 11.12
N ALA A 73 -12.06 16.08 10.70
CA ALA A 73 -12.10 17.26 11.57
C ALA A 73 -13.53 17.58 12.04
N ARG A 74 -14.52 17.63 11.12
CA ARG A 74 -15.94 17.84 11.46
C ARG A 74 -16.51 16.76 12.38
N ALA A 75 -15.97 15.55 12.34
CA ALA A 75 -16.37 14.47 13.23
C ALA A 75 -15.79 14.59 14.65
N GLY A 76 -14.86 15.53 14.89
CA GLY A 76 -14.24 15.76 16.20
C GLY A 76 -12.91 15.04 16.42
N ALA A 77 -12.26 14.53 15.38
CA ALA A 77 -10.91 13.95 15.53
C ALA A 77 -9.85 15.05 15.75
N ASP A 78 -8.98 14.86 16.74
CA ASP A 78 -7.81 15.71 17.00
C ASP A 78 -6.70 15.35 16.00
N LEU A 79 -6.66 16.07 14.87
CA LEU A 79 -5.67 15.89 13.82
C LEU A 79 -4.39 16.68 14.15
N ARG A 80 -3.28 15.97 14.32
CA ARG A 80 -1.95 16.54 14.61
C ARG A 80 -0.97 16.27 13.47
N THR A 81 -0.66 17.29 12.70
CA THR A 81 0.33 17.25 11.61
C THR A 81 1.73 17.58 12.10
N GLY A 82 2.75 17.20 11.31
CA GLY A 82 4.16 17.34 11.70
C GLY A 82 4.56 16.45 12.89
N VAL A 83 3.76 15.44 13.24
CA VAL A 83 4.01 14.54 14.37
C VAL A 83 4.38 13.15 13.87
N THR A 84 5.61 12.72 14.15
CA THR A 84 6.11 11.39 13.80
C THR A 84 6.05 10.47 15.02
N ALA A 85 5.41 9.31 14.87
CA ALA A 85 5.51 8.22 15.85
C ALA A 85 6.85 7.48 15.65
N LEU A 86 7.65 7.39 16.70
CA LEU A 86 9.02 6.87 16.67
C LEU A 86 9.09 5.40 17.11
N ASP A 87 8.46 5.09 18.25
CA ASP A 87 8.50 3.74 18.82
C ASP A 87 7.36 3.49 19.80
N TRP A 88 7.22 2.24 20.25
CA TRP A 88 6.31 1.86 21.31
C TRP A 88 6.88 2.20 22.68
N ALA A 89 6.06 2.84 23.51
CA ALA A 89 6.33 3.13 24.91
C ALA A 89 5.55 2.17 25.85
N GLY A 90 4.85 1.19 25.29
CA GLY A 90 4.03 0.22 25.99
C GLY A 90 3.13 -0.56 25.02
N PRO A 91 2.21 -1.40 25.52
CA PRO A 91 1.35 -2.23 24.67
C PRO A 91 0.53 -1.41 23.67
N ARG A 92 0.02 -0.25 24.11
CA ARG A 92 -0.83 0.67 23.32
C ARG A 92 -0.44 2.14 23.53
N ALA A 93 0.86 2.37 23.69
CA ALA A 93 1.43 3.71 23.83
C ALA A 93 2.57 3.90 22.84
N LEU A 94 2.67 5.10 22.27
CA LEU A 94 3.73 5.47 21.31
C LEU A 94 4.50 6.69 21.80
N THR A 95 5.81 6.64 21.66
CA THR A 95 6.68 7.82 21.72
C THR A 95 6.58 8.53 20.38
N THR A 96 6.30 9.82 20.42
CA THR A 96 6.11 10.67 19.25
C THR A 96 6.96 11.93 19.36
N VAL A 97 7.31 12.54 18.23
CA VAL A 97 7.99 13.83 18.18
C VAL A 97 7.29 14.73 17.18
N GLY A 98 7.11 16.00 17.53
CA GLY A 98 6.55 17.00 16.64
C GLY A 98 6.93 18.42 17.06
N PRO A 99 6.18 19.45 16.62
CA PRO A 99 6.52 20.86 16.87
C PRO A 99 6.61 21.23 18.36
N ARG A 100 5.95 20.47 19.23
CA ARG A 100 5.96 20.67 20.70
C ARG A 100 7.01 19.82 21.43
N GLY A 101 7.93 19.20 20.69
CA GLY A 101 8.91 18.26 21.22
C GLY A 101 8.40 16.82 21.31
N ALA A 102 9.08 16.00 22.10
CA ALA A 102 8.75 14.60 22.29
C ALA A 102 7.61 14.42 23.32
N GLU A 103 6.61 13.61 22.99
CA GLU A 103 5.52 13.23 23.88
C GLU A 103 5.21 11.73 23.81
N THR A 104 4.71 11.17 24.91
CA THR A 104 4.18 9.80 24.95
C THR A 104 2.66 9.86 24.91
N LEU A 105 2.07 9.21 23.91
CA LEU A 105 0.62 9.12 23.73
C LEU A 105 0.17 7.70 24.03
N ALA A 106 -0.67 7.55 25.06
CA ALA A 106 -1.29 6.28 25.40
C ALA A 106 -2.74 6.25 24.91
N ALA A 107 -3.20 5.10 24.43
CA ALA A 107 -4.58 4.91 24.01
C ALA A 107 -5.15 3.56 24.40
N ARG A 108 -6.48 3.47 24.42
CA ARG A 108 -7.19 2.19 24.61
C ARG A 108 -7.11 1.32 23.36
N ALA A 109 -7.00 1.92 22.17
CA ALA A 109 -6.73 1.25 20.90
C ALA A 109 -5.74 2.05 20.03
N VAL A 110 -4.95 1.33 19.22
CA VAL A 110 -4.04 1.93 18.22
C VAL A 110 -4.38 1.41 16.82
N VAL A 111 -4.50 2.30 15.84
CA VAL A 111 -4.72 1.96 14.43
C VAL A 111 -3.50 2.40 13.63
N LEU A 112 -2.76 1.44 13.07
CA LEU A 112 -1.65 1.67 12.18
C LEU A 112 -2.17 1.87 10.74
N ALA A 113 -2.12 3.11 10.26
CA ALA A 113 -2.53 3.51 8.91
C ALA A 113 -1.35 4.17 8.16
N THR A 114 -0.13 3.67 8.39
CA THR A 114 1.15 4.27 7.96
C THR A 114 1.40 4.19 6.46
N GLY A 115 0.59 3.41 5.72
CA GLY A 115 0.64 3.34 4.27
C GLY A 115 1.84 2.52 3.76
N ALA A 116 2.36 2.92 2.60
CA ALA A 116 3.46 2.25 1.92
C ALA A 116 4.35 3.27 1.20
N ARG A 117 5.59 2.88 0.93
CA ARG A 117 6.59 3.69 0.22
C ARG A 117 7.13 2.94 -0.99
N GLU A 118 7.40 3.66 -2.08
CA GLU A 118 8.12 3.08 -3.22
C GLU A 118 9.56 2.80 -2.81
N ARG A 119 10.11 1.65 -3.24
CA ARG A 119 11.53 1.37 -3.02
C ARG A 119 12.36 2.32 -3.90
N PRO A 120 13.16 3.22 -3.32
CA PRO A 120 14.05 4.08 -4.09
C PRO A 120 15.20 3.26 -4.67
N ARG A 121 16.04 3.87 -5.51
CA ARG A 121 17.19 3.20 -6.14
C ARG A 121 18.05 2.39 -5.16
N ALA A 122 18.26 2.90 -3.94
CA ALA A 122 19.14 2.28 -2.95
C ALA A 122 18.54 0.96 -2.45
N ALA A 123 17.22 0.95 -2.23
CA ALA A 123 16.52 -0.27 -1.85
C ALA A 123 16.46 -1.28 -3.01
N ARG A 124 16.58 -0.84 -4.28
CA ARG A 124 16.63 -1.70 -5.47
C ARG A 124 18.04 -2.14 -5.86
N LEU A 125 19.06 -1.72 -5.11
CA LEU A 125 20.47 -2.06 -5.35
C LEU A 125 20.97 -1.69 -6.75
N VAL A 126 20.46 -0.59 -7.33
CA VAL A 126 20.94 -0.08 -8.62
C VAL A 126 22.22 0.73 -8.39
N PRO A 127 23.40 0.27 -8.87
CA PRO A 127 24.69 0.91 -8.60
C PRO A 127 24.90 2.17 -9.45
N GLY A 128 26.06 2.78 -9.27
CA GLY A 128 26.52 3.95 -10.01
C GLY A 128 26.75 5.16 -9.13
N THR A 129 26.85 6.31 -9.77
CA THR A 129 27.07 7.61 -9.12
C THR A 129 25.87 8.05 -8.25
N ARG A 130 26.00 9.15 -7.51
CA ARG A 130 24.91 9.71 -6.67
C ARG A 130 24.47 11.10 -7.14
N PRO A 131 23.98 11.24 -8.39
CA PRO A 131 23.59 12.53 -8.92
C PRO A 131 22.21 12.97 -8.44
N ALA A 132 21.91 14.27 -8.57
CA ALA A 132 20.56 14.80 -8.61
C ALA A 132 19.81 14.32 -9.88
N GLY A 133 18.48 14.41 -9.85
CA GLY A 133 17.62 13.92 -10.94
C GLY A 133 17.15 12.48 -10.75
N VAL A 134 17.25 11.92 -9.55
CA VAL A 134 16.74 10.57 -9.25
C VAL A 134 15.54 10.66 -8.31
N TYR A 135 14.39 10.17 -8.74
CA TYR A 135 13.13 10.26 -8.01
C TYR A 135 12.44 8.91 -7.90
N THR A 136 11.57 8.75 -6.90
CA THR A 136 10.42 7.83 -6.94
C THR A 136 9.19 8.53 -7.50
N THR A 137 8.11 7.81 -7.82
CA THR A 137 6.89 8.47 -8.37
C THR A 137 6.30 9.47 -7.38
N GLY A 138 6.20 9.11 -6.10
CA GLY A 138 5.67 10.00 -5.06
C GLY A 138 6.52 11.26 -4.90
N GLU A 139 7.85 11.13 -4.84
CA GLU A 139 8.77 12.27 -4.76
C GLU A 139 8.66 13.19 -5.98
N LEU A 140 8.60 12.61 -7.19
CA LEU A 140 8.39 13.35 -8.43
C LEU A 140 7.08 14.15 -8.40
N GLN A 141 5.99 13.50 -8.02
CA GLN A 141 4.67 14.13 -7.97
C GLN A 141 4.60 15.24 -6.94
N GLN A 142 5.24 15.06 -5.79
CA GLN A 142 5.38 16.09 -4.77
C GLN A 142 6.23 17.27 -5.27
N ALA A 143 7.40 17.00 -5.85
CA ALA A 143 8.30 18.01 -6.41
C ALA A 143 7.59 18.90 -7.45
N VAL A 144 6.88 18.28 -8.40
CA VAL A 144 6.20 19.00 -9.49
C VAL A 144 4.92 19.67 -9.00
N HIS A 145 3.98 18.92 -8.42
CA HIS A 145 2.63 19.45 -8.17
C HIS A 145 2.49 20.27 -6.89
N LEU A 146 3.33 20.04 -5.88
CA LEU A 146 3.28 20.82 -4.64
C LEU A 146 4.29 21.95 -4.61
N TYR A 147 5.50 21.73 -5.17
CA TYR A 147 6.60 22.68 -5.03
C TYR A 147 7.02 23.35 -6.34
N GLY A 148 6.43 22.99 -7.48
CA GLY A 148 6.78 23.60 -8.79
C GLY A 148 8.25 23.42 -9.17
N GLN A 149 8.91 22.37 -8.67
CA GLN A 149 10.34 22.16 -8.85
C GLN A 149 10.67 21.74 -10.28
N HIS A 150 11.74 22.31 -10.83
CA HIS A 150 12.29 21.89 -12.11
C HIS A 150 13.01 20.53 -11.96
N ILE A 151 12.50 19.51 -12.64
CA ILE A 151 13.00 18.13 -12.51
C ILE A 151 14.15 17.80 -13.48
N GLY A 152 14.28 18.56 -14.58
CA GLY A 152 15.13 18.23 -15.72
C GLY A 152 14.36 18.30 -17.03
N THR A 153 14.99 17.85 -18.10
CA THR A 153 14.48 17.95 -19.47
C THR A 153 14.22 16.60 -20.12
N ARG A 154 14.91 15.54 -19.68
CA ARG A 154 14.87 14.23 -20.33
C ARG A 154 14.85 13.13 -19.29
N ALA A 155 13.72 12.43 -19.18
CA ALA A 155 13.49 11.41 -18.16
C ALA A 155 13.42 9.99 -18.72
N VAL A 156 13.96 9.04 -17.95
CA VAL A 156 13.69 7.60 -18.08
C VAL A 156 12.83 7.12 -16.92
N ILE A 157 11.77 6.37 -17.20
CA ILE A 157 10.88 5.81 -16.18
C ILE A 157 11.19 4.32 -16.02
N VAL A 158 11.52 3.89 -14.81
CA VAL A 158 11.74 2.48 -14.47
C VAL A 158 10.44 1.90 -13.95
N GLY A 159 9.83 1.01 -14.73
CA GLY A 159 8.50 0.45 -14.56
C GLY A 159 7.62 0.71 -15.78
N ALA A 160 6.55 -0.07 -15.90
CA ALA A 160 5.57 0.07 -16.98
C ALA A 160 4.14 -0.27 -16.53
N GLU A 161 3.86 -0.09 -15.23
CA GLU A 161 2.54 -0.24 -14.63
C GLU A 161 1.76 1.09 -14.68
N GLY A 162 0.51 1.10 -14.21
CA GLY A 162 -0.32 2.32 -14.17
C GLY A 162 0.34 3.48 -13.41
N VAL A 163 1.09 3.19 -12.34
CA VAL A 163 1.86 4.21 -11.60
C VAL A 163 3.00 4.79 -12.46
N SER A 164 3.65 3.98 -13.30
CA SER A 164 4.71 4.42 -14.21
C SER A 164 4.19 5.39 -15.26
N HIS A 165 2.97 5.15 -15.76
CA HIS A 165 2.31 6.08 -16.67
C HIS A 165 1.91 7.38 -15.97
N ALA A 166 1.41 7.33 -14.73
CA ALA A 166 1.15 8.53 -13.95
C ALA A 166 2.44 9.35 -13.67
N ALA A 167 3.57 8.67 -13.46
CA ALA A 167 4.88 9.32 -13.39
C ALA A 167 5.26 10.00 -14.71
N ALA A 168 5.09 9.30 -15.84
CA ALA A 168 5.35 9.85 -17.17
C ALA A 168 4.49 11.09 -17.46
N ASP A 169 3.22 11.08 -17.07
CA ASP A 169 2.32 12.24 -17.22
C ASP A 169 2.77 13.42 -16.34
N THR A 170 3.30 13.13 -15.15
CA THR A 170 3.88 14.15 -14.26
C THR A 170 5.13 14.78 -14.87
N VAL A 171 6.03 13.98 -15.46
CA VAL A 171 7.22 14.48 -16.17
C VAL A 171 6.79 15.42 -17.31
N ARG A 172 5.80 15.02 -18.11
CA ARG A 172 5.29 15.86 -19.22
C ARG A 172 4.63 17.15 -18.72
N ALA A 173 3.87 17.07 -17.63
CA ALA A 173 3.28 18.25 -17.00
C ALA A 173 4.34 19.25 -16.49
N ALA A 174 5.54 18.76 -16.16
CA ALA A 174 6.69 19.58 -15.79
C ALA A 174 7.46 20.14 -16.99
N GLY A 175 7.03 19.86 -18.24
CA GLY A 175 7.68 20.32 -19.47
C GLY A 175 8.88 19.49 -19.92
N ALA A 176 9.06 18.28 -19.38
CA ALA A 176 10.18 17.40 -19.72
C ALA A 176 9.76 16.22 -20.62
N ASP A 177 10.72 15.71 -21.39
CA ASP A 177 10.53 14.59 -22.30
C ASP A 177 10.66 13.25 -21.60
N VAL A 178 9.73 12.33 -21.87
CA VAL A 178 9.85 10.94 -21.43
C VAL A 178 10.47 10.13 -22.56
N LEU A 179 11.76 9.78 -22.41
CA LEU A 179 12.53 9.07 -23.43
C LEU A 179 12.11 7.61 -23.57
N ALA A 180 11.85 6.94 -22.44
CA ALA A 180 11.45 5.54 -22.42
C ALA A 180 10.82 5.16 -21.07
N LEU A 181 9.91 4.18 -21.12
CA LEU A 181 9.58 3.34 -19.96
C LEU A 181 10.38 2.05 -20.07
N VAL A 182 10.93 1.57 -18.97
CA VAL A 182 11.82 0.38 -18.93
C VAL A 182 11.23 -0.66 -17.99
N THR A 183 11.05 -1.90 -18.45
CA THR A 183 10.53 -3.00 -17.63
C THR A 183 11.27 -4.31 -17.91
N GLU A 184 11.54 -5.07 -16.86
CA GLU A 184 12.19 -6.38 -16.96
C GLU A 184 11.23 -7.46 -17.51
N LEU A 185 9.92 -7.18 -17.45
CA LEU A 185 8.89 -8.07 -17.93
C LEU A 185 8.97 -8.21 -19.46
N PRO A 186 8.65 -9.39 -20.01
CA PRO A 186 8.66 -9.60 -21.46
C PRO A 186 7.59 -8.78 -22.20
N ARG A 187 6.55 -8.34 -21.49
CA ARG A 187 5.46 -7.50 -22.00
C ARG A 187 5.12 -6.43 -20.98
N ALA A 188 4.70 -5.25 -21.45
CA ALA A 188 4.26 -4.17 -20.59
C ALA A 188 3.03 -4.61 -19.77
N PRO A 189 3.04 -4.45 -18.44
CA PRO A 189 1.93 -4.86 -17.59
C PRO A 189 0.74 -3.90 -17.66
N ALA A 190 0.85 -2.71 -18.24
CA ALA A 190 -0.24 -1.74 -18.30
C ALA A 190 -1.50 -2.27 -19.00
N ALA A 191 -2.68 -1.81 -18.56
CA ALA A 191 -3.94 -2.09 -19.24
C ALA A 191 -3.86 -1.65 -20.71
N PRO A 192 -4.49 -2.39 -21.65
CA PRO A 192 -4.34 -2.13 -23.09
C PRO A 192 -4.60 -0.67 -23.47
N ALA A 193 -5.56 0.00 -22.82
CA ALA A 193 -5.87 1.41 -23.06
C ALA A 193 -4.72 2.37 -22.67
N TRP A 194 -3.97 2.09 -21.61
CA TRP A 194 -2.84 2.91 -21.17
C TRP A 194 -1.62 2.69 -22.06
N ALA A 195 -1.35 1.44 -22.44
CA ALA A 195 -0.31 1.10 -23.41
C ALA A 195 -0.61 1.72 -24.79
N LEU A 196 -1.88 1.68 -25.22
CA LEU A 196 -2.34 2.29 -26.46
C LEU A 196 -2.26 3.81 -26.42
N ALA A 197 -2.65 4.46 -25.33
CA ALA A 197 -2.52 5.91 -25.16
C ALA A 197 -1.06 6.36 -25.15
N ALA A 198 -0.18 5.67 -24.42
CA ALA A 198 1.25 5.96 -24.43
C ALA A 198 1.86 5.84 -25.83
N ARG A 199 1.47 4.80 -26.58
CA ARG A 199 1.96 4.54 -27.95
C ARG A 199 1.40 5.54 -28.98
N LEU A 200 0.09 5.73 -29.02
CA LEU A 200 -0.58 6.55 -30.05
C LEU A 200 -0.48 8.05 -29.78
N ARG A 201 -0.57 8.47 -28.50
CA ARG A 201 -0.64 9.89 -28.14
C ARG A 201 0.73 10.49 -27.83
N HIS A 202 1.61 9.72 -27.19
CA HIS A 202 2.88 10.24 -26.67
C HIS A 202 4.12 9.67 -27.36
N ARG A 203 3.96 8.65 -28.21
CA ARG A 203 5.04 7.97 -28.96
C ARG A 203 6.23 7.55 -28.08
N THR A 204 6.02 7.36 -26.78
CA THR A 204 7.08 6.96 -25.85
C THR A 204 7.33 5.44 -25.96
N PRO A 205 8.57 5.00 -26.26
CA PRO A 205 8.88 3.58 -26.34
C PRO A 205 8.81 2.93 -24.96
N VAL A 206 8.32 1.68 -24.93
CA VAL A 206 8.37 0.81 -23.75
C VAL A 206 9.39 -0.29 -24.02
N LEU A 207 10.53 -0.23 -23.36
CA LEU A 207 11.62 -1.20 -23.46
C LEU A 207 11.32 -2.37 -22.51
N THR A 208 10.83 -3.48 -23.06
CA THR A 208 10.55 -4.72 -22.32
C THR A 208 11.81 -5.58 -22.21
N GLY A 209 11.83 -6.52 -21.27
CA GLY A 209 13.00 -7.37 -21.01
C GLY A 209 14.28 -6.56 -20.76
N THR A 210 14.15 -5.36 -20.20
CA THR A 210 15.25 -4.39 -20.07
C THR A 210 15.31 -3.89 -18.63
N THR A 211 16.51 -3.85 -18.04
CA THR A 211 16.75 -3.43 -16.66
C THR A 211 17.71 -2.26 -16.63
N VAL A 212 17.46 -1.25 -15.78
CA VAL A 212 18.47 -0.23 -15.47
C VAL A 212 19.52 -0.82 -14.54
N THR A 213 20.77 -0.88 -14.99
CA THR A 213 21.88 -1.50 -14.26
C THR A 213 22.83 -0.50 -13.64
N GLU A 214 22.84 0.76 -14.06
CA GLU A 214 23.74 1.77 -13.47
C GLU A 214 23.27 3.20 -13.71
N LEU A 215 23.50 4.09 -12.74
CA LEU A 215 23.29 5.53 -12.86
C LEU A 215 24.60 6.29 -13.14
N LEU A 216 24.60 7.12 -14.17
CA LEU A 216 25.77 7.86 -14.64
C LEU A 216 25.57 9.37 -14.44
N GLY A 217 26.61 10.06 -13.97
CA GLY A 217 26.61 11.52 -13.82
C GLY A 217 27.32 12.01 -12.56
N ARG A 218 27.95 13.19 -12.62
CA ARG A 218 28.54 13.85 -11.44
C ARG A 218 27.75 15.12 -11.16
N GLY A 219 27.24 15.27 -9.94
CA GLY A 219 26.33 16.37 -9.58
C GLY A 219 24.90 16.16 -10.10
N ARG A 220 24.71 16.01 -11.42
CA ARG A 220 23.43 15.70 -12.07
C ARG A 220 23.53 14.45 -12.94
N LEU A 221 22.40 13.76 -13.10
CA LEU A 221 22.32 12.57 -13.95
C LEU A 221 22.65 12.99 -15.38
N SER A 222 23.45 12.19 -16.08
CA SER A 222 23.73 12.35 -17.51
C SER A 222 23.27 11.15 -18.33
N GLY A 223 23.01 10.02 -17.67
CA GLY A 223 22.35 8.88 -18.30
C GLY A 223 22.15 7.71 -17.38
N VAL A 224 21.46 6.71 -17.90
CA VAL A 224 21.28 5.41 -17.25
C VAL A 224 21.77 4.31 -18.18
N ARG A 225 22.56 3.38 -17.64
CA ARG A 225 22.93 2.16 -18.35
C ARG A 225 21.76 1.18 -18.23
N VAL A 226 21.33 0.65 -19.36
CA VAL A 226 20.31 -0.40 -19.42
C VAL A 226 20.92 -1.67 -20.01
N ARG A 227 20.45 -2.81 -19.52
CA ARG A 227 20.80 -4.15 -20.02
C ARG A 227 19.56 -4.85 -20.53
N HIS A 228 19.60 -5.33 -21.76
CA HIS A 228 18.56 -6.13 -22.38
C HIS A 228 18.70 -7.61 -21.99
N ARG A 229 17.62 -8.38 -22.15
CA ARG A 229 17.58 -9.82 -21.85
C ARG A 229 18.61 -10.64 -22.62
N ASP A 230 18.97 -10.20 -23.82
CA ASP A 230 20.01 -10.82 -24.66
C ASP A 230 21.45 -10.49 -24.21
N GLY A 231 21.60 -9.75 -23.10
CA GLY A 231 22.89 -9.37 -22.53
C GLY A 231 23.46 -8.05 -23.08
N ARG A 232 22.93 -7.51 -24.18
CA ARG A 232 23.38 -6.23 -24.73
C ARG A 232 23.13 -5.11 -23.73
N SER A 233 24.08 -4.19 -23.63
CA SER A 233 23.98 -3.01 -22.78
C SER A 233 24.10 -1.74 -23.59
N THR A 234 23.31 -0.73 -23.26
CA THR A 234 23.36 0.60 -23.88
C THR A 234 23.17 1.69 -22.83
N VAL A 235 23.51 2.92 -23.16
CA VAL A 235 23.31 4.09 -22.29
C VAL A 235 22.21 4.95 -22.87
N LEU A 236 21.20 5.23 -22.05
CA LEU A 236 20.16 6.21 -22.34
C LEU A 236 20.58 7.56 -21.74
N ALA A 237 20.99 8.50 -22.58
CA ALA A 237 21.35 9.85 -22.14
C ALA A 237 20.11 10.60 -21.63
N CYS A 238 20.08 10.91 -20.34
CA CYS A 238 18.96 11.52 -19.63
C CYS A 238 19.45 12.25 -18.38
N ASP A 239 18.72 13.28 -17.96
CA ASP A 239 19.03 14.07 -16.77
C ASP A 239 18.09 13.79 -15.59
N THR A 240 17.12 12.90 -15.82
CA THR A 240 16.12 12.48 -14.84
C THR A 240 15.86 10.97 -14.94
N VAL A 241 15.76 10.27 -13.81
CA VAL A 241 15.28 8.89 -13.74
C VAL A 241 14.26 8.75 -12.63
N VAL A 242 13.15 8.05 -12.92
CA VAL A 242 12.06 7.85 -11.96
C VAL A 242 11.87 6.37 -11.71
N PHE A 243 12.14 5.91 -10.49
CA PHE A 243 11.90 4.55 -10.04
C PHE A 243 10.45 4.40 -9.59
N THR A 244 9.66 3.66 -10.37
CA THR A 244 8.22 3.50 -10.15
C THR A 244 7.89 2.07 -9.71
N GLY A 245 6.77 1.89 -9.02
CA GLY A 245 6.35 0.56 -8.56
C GLY A 245 7.17 0.02 -7.38
N ASP A 246 7.14 -1.31 -7.19
CA ASP A 246 7.81 -2.03 -6.09
C ASP A 246 7.69 -1.35 -4.72
N PHE A 247 6.45 -1.32 -4.23
CA PHE A 247 6.11 -0.69 -2.97
C PHE A 247 6.34 -1.63 -1.79
N VAL A 248 6.89 -1.10 -0.71
CA VAL A 248 6.98 -1.77 0.59
C VAL A 248 6.03 -1.08 1.58
N PRO A 249 5.30 -1.84 2.41
CA PRO A 249 4.57 -1.27 3.53
C PRO A 249 5.48 -0.42 4.42
N ASP A 250 4.94 0.66 4.98
CA ASP A 250 5.63 1.43 6.02
C ASP A 250 5.45 0.74 7.39
N HIS A 251 6.04 -0.45 7.52
CA HIS A 251 5.82 -1.39 8.61
C HIS A 251 6.76 -1.21 9.80
N GLU A 252 7.54 -0.13 9.87
CA GLU A 252 8.60 0.03 10.88
C GLU A 252 8.05 -0.01 12.31
N LEU A 253 6.91 0.65 12.57
CA LEU A 253 6.24 0.57 13.86
C LEU A 253 5.73 -0.84 14.16
N ALA A 254 5.26 -1.58 13.17
CA ALA A 254 4.84 -2.95 13.36
C ALA A 254 6.01 -3.87 13.72
N ARG A 255 7.15 -3.71 13.02
CA ARG A 255 8.39 -4.45 13.29
C ARG A 255 8.92 -4.14 14.69
N ARG A 256 9.05 -2.86 15.06
CA ARG A 256 9.51 -2.43 16.40
C ARG A 256 8.56 -2.88 17.51
N GLY A 257 7.27 -2.98 17.21
CA GLY A 257 6.26 -3.53 18.09
C GLY A 257 6.21 -5.07 18.14
N ALA A 258 7.15 -5.78 17.50
CA ALA A 258 7.12 -7.24 17.42
C ALA A 258 5.76 -7.80 16.98
N LEU A 259 5.04 -7.06 16.12
CA LEU A 259 3.81 -7.57 15.52
C LEU A 259 4.19 -8.68 14.53
N THR A 260 3.37 -9.72 14.42
CA THR A 260 3.55 -10.72 13.38
C THR A 260 3.46 -10.02 12.02
N LEU A 261 4.51 -10.16 11.21
CA LEU A 261 4.52 -9.70 9.83
C LEU A 261 4.24 -10.87 8.90
N ASP A 262 3.52 -10.62 7.82
CA ASP A 262 3.30 -11.61 6.77
C ASP A 262 4.35 -11.46 5.67
N PRO A 263 5.03 -12.55 5.27
CA PRO A 263 6.11 -12.49 4.29
C PRO A 263 5.63 -12.05 2.89
N GLY A 264 4.40 -12.41 2.50
CA GLY A 264 3.89 -12.08 1.16
C GLY A 264 3.56 -10.59 0.99
N THR A 265 2.79 -10.04 1.93
CA THR A 265 2.45 -8.61 1.96
C THR A 265 3.61 -7.74 2.43
N ARG A 266 4.53 -8.30 3.22
CA ARG A 266 5.56 -7.58 4.00
C ARG A 266 4.97 -6.61 5.02
N GLY A 267 3.68 -6.73 5.34
CA GLY A 267 2.96 -5.86 6.26
C GLY A 267 2.60 -6.59 7.56
N PRO A 268 1.94 -5.91 8.51
CA PRO A 268 1.36 -6.57 9.68
C PRO A 268 0.38 -7.65 9.24
N ALA A 269 0.49 -8.84 9.82
CA ALA A 269 -0.49 -9.89 9.65
C ALA A 269 -1.79 -9.51 10.35
N VAL A 270 -2.91 -9.61 9.63
CA VAL A 270 -4.23 -9.25 10.14
C VAL A 270 -5.29 -10.25 9.73
N ASP A 271 -6.34 -10.33 10.54
CA ASP A 271 -7.54 -11.10 10.23
C ASP A 271 -8.62 -10.29 9.49
N GLY A 272 -9.79 -10.89 9.25
CA GLY A 272 -10.90 -10.24 8.58
C GLY A 272 -11.49 -9.02 9.30
N ALA A 273 -11.19 -8.80 10.58
CA ALA A 273 -11.55 -7.60 11.32
C ALA A 273 -10.39 -6.59 11.42
N LEU A 274 -9.29 -6.85 10.71
CA LEU A 274 -8.08 -6.03 10.61
C LEU A 274 -7.32 -5.91 11.94
N ARG A 275 -7.41 -6.95 12.77
CA ARG A 275 -6.76 -7.07 14.08
C ARG A 275 -5.34 -7.63 13.91
N THR A 276 -4.36 -7.04 14.60
CA THR A 276 -2.97 -7.54 14.59
C THR A 276 -2.73 -8.55 15.71
N SER A 277 -1.51 -9.12 15.78
CA SER A 277 -1.05 -10.00 16.87
C SER A 277 -1.06 -9.37 18.27
N ARG A 278 -1.27 -8.06 18.39
CA ARG A 278 -1.31 -7.39 19.69
C ARG A 278 -2.71 -6.90 20.04
N PRO A 279 -3.25 -7.26 21.23
CA PRO A 279 -4.56 -6.80 21.73
C PRO A 279 -4.74 -5.28 21.69
N GLY A 280 -5.81 -4.85 21.02
CA GLY A 280 -6.16 -3.44 20.82
C GLY A 280 -5.30 -2.71 19.78
N VAL A 281 -4.50 -3.42 18.98
CA VAL A 281 -3.76 -2.84 17.85
C VAL A 281 -4.29 -3.38 16.52
N PHE A 282 -4.65 -2.46 15.65
CA PHE A 282 -5.23 -2.71 14.33
C PHE A 282 -4.30 -2.15 13.24
N ALA A 283 -4.40 -2.65 12.02
CA ALA A 283 -3.67 -2.10 10.87
C ALA A 283 -4.59 -2.01 9.65
N VAL A 284 -4.49 -0.94 8.86
CA VAL A 284 -5.44 -0.63 7.77
C VAL A 284 -4.77 0.02 6.56
N GLY A 285 -5.35 -0.18 5.38
CA GLY A 285 -4.92 0.48 4.16
C GLY A 285 -3.61 -0.07 3.63
N SER A 286 -2.83 0.77 2.95
CA SER A 286 -1.67 0.31 2.16
C SER A 286 -0.53 -0.32 2.97
N VAL A 287 -0.56 -0.24 4.31
CA VAL A 287 0.37 -0.98 5.18
C VAL A 287 0.11 -2.49 5.16
N LEU A 288 -1.13 -2.91 4.87
CA LEU A 288 -1.52 -4.31 4.73
C LEU A 288 -1.22 -4.85 3.33
N HIS A 289 -1.36 -4.00 2.33
CA HIS A 289 -1.14 -4.34 0.94
C HIS A 289 -0.94 -3.07 0.11
N ALA A 290 0.27 -2.88 -0.39
CA ALA A 290 0.56 -1.71 -1.19
C ALA A 290 -0.15 -1.77 -2.56
N VAL A 291 -0.37 -0.59 -3.15
CA VAL A 291 -0.90 -0.40 -4.52
C VAL A 291 -2.37 -0.76 -4.69
N GLU A 292 -3.19 -0.48 -3.68
CA GLU A 292 -4.65 -0.45 -3.81
C GLU A 292 -5.19 0.99 -3.93
N SER A 293 -6.42 1.11 -4.42
CA SER A 293 -7.06 2.42 -4.60
C SER A 293 -7.29 3.14 -3.26
N ALA A 294 -7.32 4.48 -3.29
CA ALA A 294 -7.69 5.29 -2.13
C ALA A 294 -9.07 4.90 -1.57
N ALA A 295 -10.01 4.51 -2.43
CA ALA A 295 -11.33 4.01 -2.03
C ALA A 295 -11.25 2.68 -1.28
N THR A 296 -10.39 1.74 -1.71
CA THR A 296 -10.12 0.50 -0.98
C THR A 296 -9.58 0.81 0.41
N ALA A 297 -8.57 1.68 0.51
CA ALA A 297 -7.98 2.08 1.78
C ALA A 297 -9.01 2.75 2.72
N ALA A 298 -9.84 3.66 2.20
CA ALA A 298 -10.92 4.29 2.97
C ALA A 298 -11.95 3.27 3.47
N ARG A 299 -12.34 2.28 2.64
CA ARG A 299 -13.25 1.19 3.04
C ARG A 299 -12.68 0.33 4.16
N GLU A 300 -11.38 0.04 4.13
CA GLU A 300 -10.72 -0.70 5.21
C GLU A 300 -10.66 0.08 6.51
N GLY A 301 -10.36 1.38 6.44
CA GLY A 301 -10.45 2.27 7.61
C GLY A 301 -11.86 2.32 8.18
N ALA A 302 -12.88 2.38 7.32
CA ALA A 302 -14.28 2.32 7.72
C ALA A 302 -14.66 0.98 8.38
N HIS A 303 -14.12 -0.13 7.88
CA HIS A 303 -14.36 -1.46 8.40
C HIS A 303 -13.72 -1.65 9.78
N ALA A 304 -12.43 -1.32 9.92
CA ALA A 304 -11.71 -1.42 11.19
C ALA A 304 -12.34 -0.58 12.30
N ALA A 305 -12.94 0.57 11.98
CA ALA A 305 -13.67 1.38 12.97
C ALA A 305 -14.76 0.58 13.72
N THR A 306 -15.39 -0.40 13.07
CA THR A 306 -16.38 -1.27 13.72
C THR A 306 -15.73 -2.19 14.75
N ALA A 307 -14.59 -2.78 14.42
CA ALA A 307 -13.83 -3.66 15.32
C ALA A 307 -13.19 -2.88 16.49
N VAL A 308 -12.65 -1.69 16.21
CA VAL A 308 -12.14 -0.78 17.24
C VAL A 308 -13.26 -0.35 18.19
N ARG A 309 -14.45 -0.01 17.68
CA ARG A 309 -15.59 0.35 18.53
C ARG A 309 -15.98 -0.80 19.47
N ARG A 310 -16.06 -2.03 18.97
CA ARG A 310 -16.33 -3.22 19.81
C ARG A 310 -15.27 -3.37 20.90
N TRP A 311 -14.00 -3.28 20.55
CA TRP A 311 -12.89 -3.29 21.52
C TRP A 311 -13.02 -2.22 22.62
N LEU A 312 -13.49 -1.02 22.28
CA LEU A 312 -13.72 0.04 23.27
C LEU A 312 -14.96 -0.19 24.15
N GLN A 313 -15.94 -0.96 23.69
CA GLN A 313 -17.19 -1.24 24.41
C GLN A 313 -17.07 -2.49 25.29
N ASP A 314 -16.43 -3.53 24.78
CA ASP A 314 -16.39 -4.85 25.42
C ASP A 314 -15.47 -4.88 26.65
N GLY A 315 -14.67 -3.82 26.89
CA GLY A 315 -13.87 -3.67 28.10
C GLY A 315 -12.88 -4.83 28.33
N THR A 316 -12.44 -5.50 27.26
CA THR A 316 -11.89 -6.85 27.37
C THR A 316 -10.46 -6.94 27.89
N ASP A 317 -10.30 -8.00 28.68
CA ASP A 317 -9.12 -8.49 29.37
C ASP A 317 -7.99 -8.83 28.38
N PRO A 318 -6.73 -8.43 28.63
CA PRO A 318 -5.55 -8.85 27.86
C PRO A 318 -5.41 -10.36 27.61
N GLY A 319 -6.16 -11.19 28.34
CA GLY A 319 -6.24 -12.65 28.20
C GLY A 319 -7.34 -13.20 27.28
N ASP A 320 -8.06 -12.39 26.50
CA ASP A 320 -9.06 -12.91 25.53
C ASP A 320 -8.39 -13.95 24.59
N PRO A 321 -8.75 -15.25 24.69
CA PRO A 321 -8.14 -16.30 23.87
C PRO A 321 -8.45 -16.15 22.38
N TYR A 322 -9.33 -15.24 21.99
CA TYR A 322 -9.75 -15.00 20.62
C TYR A 322 -9.05 -13.81 19.94
N TRP A 323 -8.00 -13.22 20.55
CA TRP A 323 -7.24 -12.11 19.96
C TRP A 323 -5.75 -12.39 19.64
N PRO A 324 -5.32 -12.29 18.36
CA PRO A 324 -6.11 -12.57 17.16
C PRO A 324 -6.20 -14.08 16.95
N GLY A 325 -7.38 -14.66 17.15
CA GLY A 325 -7.61 -16.10 17.03
C GLY A 325 -7.72 -16.63 15.59
N GLY A 326 -6.98 -16.07 14.63
CA GLY A 326 -7.05 -16.45 13.21
C GLY A 326 -5.91 -17.35 12.76
N VAL A 327 -6.22 -18.43 12.04
CA VAL A 327 -5.19 -19.31 11.44
C VAL A 327 -4.49 -18.62 10.27
N PRO A 328 -3.19 -18.87 10.03
CA PRO A 328 -2.49 -18.29 8.88
C PRO A 328 -3.14 -18.68 7.56
N LEU A 329 -3.28 -17.71 6.65
CA LEU A 329 -3.79 -17.89 5.30
C LEU A 329 -2.66 -17.62 4.29
N LEU A 330 -2.17 -18.66 3.64
CA LEU A 330 -0.97 -18.64 2.82
C LEU A 330 -1.31 -18.70 1.33
N ALA A 331 -0.74 -17.80 0.54
CA ALA A 331 -0.84 -17.80 -0.91
C ALA A 331 0.30 -18.62 -1.52
N GLY A 332 -0.01 -19.70 -2.24
CA GLY A 332 0.96 -20.52 -2.95
C GLY A 332 1.30 -19.96 -4.35
N PRO A 333 2.54 -20.15 -4.85
CA PRO A 333 2.91 -19.72 -6.19
C PRO A 333 1.93 -20.21 -7.27
N PRO A 334 1.61 -19.40 -8.29
CA PRO A 334 2.16 -18.08 -8.60
C PRO A 334 1.45 -16.90 -7.91
N LEU A 335 0.67 -17.13 -6.86
CA LEU A 335 0.11 -16.06 -6.03
C LEU A 335 1.22 -15.50 -5.14
N LEU A 336 1.39 -14.18 -5.12
CA LEU A 336 2.44 -13.50 -4.37
C LEU A 336 2.05 -13.19 -2.93
N ARG A 337 0.78 -12.83 -2.72
CA ARG A 337 0.26 -12.40 -1.42
C ARG A 337 -1.25 -12.48 -1.38
N ILE A 338 -1.77 -12.55 -0.16
CA ILE A 338 -3.19 -12.44 0.18
C ILE A 338 -3.34 -11.50 1.39
N ALA A 339 -4.39 -10.68 1.40
CA ALA A 339 -4.72 -9.82 2.53
C ALA A 339 -6.25 -9.70 2.68
N PRO A 340 -6.83 -9.85 3.89
CA PRO A 340 -6.20 -10.31 5.13
C PRO A 340 -5.48 -11.67 4.99
N ASN A 341 -4.53 -11.96 5.87
CA ASN A 341 -3.65 -13.15 5.81
C ASN A 341 -3.74 -14.01 7.08
N ARG A 342 -4.69 -13.69 7.94
CA ARG A 342 -5.25 -14.61 8.91
C ARG A 342 -6.73 -14.75 8.62
N VAL A 343 -7.26 -15.95 8.80
CA VAL A 343 -8.68 -16.23 8.61
C VAL A 343 -9.30 -16.65 9.92
N THR A 344 -10.45 -16.07 10.23
CA THR A 344 -11.35 -16.56 11.28
C THR A 344 -12.63 -17.09 10.65
N PRO A 345 -13.34 -18.04 11.30
CA PRO A 345 -14.62 -18.55 10.79
C PRO A 345 -15.68 -17.48 10.55
N ASP A 346 -15.60 -16.36 11.26
CA ASP A 346 -16.55 -15.25 11.20
C ASP A 346 -16.19 -14.17 10.16
N ASP A 347 -15.08 -14.34 9.44
CA ASP A 347 -14.64 -13.38 8.43
C ASP A 347 -15.70 -13.22 7.34
N ARG A 348 -16.03 -11.96 7.01
CA ARG A 348 -17.05 -11.61 6.00
C ARG A 348 -16.53 -10.80 4.83
N LEU A 349 -15.32 -10.24 4.93
CA LEU A 349 -14.73 -9.43 3.88
C LEU A 349 -14.01 -10.29 2.84
N PRO A 350 -14.05 -9.90 1.56
CA PRO A 350 -13.26 -10.58 0.54
C PRO A 350 -11.76 -10.41 0.81
N TYR A 351 -11.00 -11.43 0.43
CA TYR A 351 -9.54 -11.43 0.46
C TYR A 351 -8.99 -10.92 -0.88
N LEU A 352 -7.98 -10.05 -0.81
CA LEU A 352 -7.30 -9.47 -1.96
C LEU A 352 -6.00 -10.22 -2.23
N LEU A 353 -5.90 -10.83 -3.41
CA LEU A 353 -4.72 -11.54 -3.88
C LEU A 353 -3.97 -10.74 -4.95
N ARG A 354 -2.66 -10.97 -5.04
CA ARG A 354 -1.84 -10.56 -6.19
C ARG A 354 -1.16 -11.76 -6.81
N THR A 355 -1.07 -11.75 -8.14
CA THR A 355 -0.41 -12.80 -8.92
C THR A 355 0.96 -12.31 -9.39
N ALA A 356 1.92 -13.21 -9.54
CA ALA A 356 3.22 -12.90 -10.13
C ALA A 356 3.16 -12.81 -11.67
N VAL A 357 2.26 -13.60 -12.25
CA VAL A 357 2.08 -13.75 -13.69
C VAL A 357 0.62 -13.59 -14.09
N PRO A 358 0.32 -13.28 -15.36
CA PRO A 358 -1.04 -13.34 -15.87
C PRO A 358 -1.61 -14.77 -15.76
N LEU A 359 -2.80 -14.92 -15.21
CA LEU A 359 -3.51 -16.20 -15.09
C LEU A 359 -4.81 -16.14 -15.90
N PRO A 360 -4.92 -16.84 -17.05
CA PRO A 360 -6.15 -16.90 -17.82
C PRO A 360 -7.17 -17.82 -17.12
N HIS A 361 -8.41 -17.34 -16.94
CA HIS A 361 -9.51 -18.08 -16.34
C HIS A 361 -9.14 -18.86 -15.06
N PRO A 362 -8.53 -18.21 -14.05
CA PRO A 362 -7.96 -18.91 -12.91
C PRO A 362 -9.05 -19.62 -12.11
N ALA A 363 -8.66 -20.73 -11.49
CA ALA A 363 -9.43 -21.40 -10.44
C ALA A 363 -8.58 -21.40 -9.17
N LEU A 364 -9.09 -20.74 -8.14
CA LEU A 364 -8.50 -20.75 -6.81
C LEU A 364 -9.01 -21.94 -6.02
N TYR A 365 -8.11 -22.63 -5.33
CA TYR A 365 -8.41 -23.73 -4.43
C TYR A 365 -8.00 -23.31 -3.02
N VAL A 366 -8.91 -23.50 -2.07
CA VAL A 366 -8.66 -23.24 -0.65
C VAL A 366 -8.66 -24.57 0.08
N THR A 367 -7.56 -24.90 0.74
CA THR A 367 -7.36 -26.17 1.45
C THR A 367 -6.81 -25.93 2.86
N GLN A 368 -7.09 -26.86 3.77
CA GLN A 368 -6.50 -26.89 5.11
C GLN A 368 -6.25 -28.34 5.47
N ASP A 369 -5.03 -28.70 5.88
CA ASP A 369 -4.67 -30.08 6.26
C ASP A 369 -5.10 -31.14 5.22
N GLY A 370 -4.90 -30.83 3.94
CA GLY A 370 -5.31 -31.67 2.81
C GLY A 370 -6.82 -31.66 2.48
N ARG A 371 -7.67 -31.13 3.37
CA ARG A 371 -9.11 -31.01 3.16
C ARG A 371 -9.45 -29.82 2.25
N PRO A 372 -10.24 -30.01 1.18
CA PRO A 372 -10.74 -28.89 0.37
C PRO A 372 -11.84 -28.13 1.11
N LEU A 373 -11.63 -26.83 1.31
CA LEU A 373 -12.60 -25.91 1.92
C LEU A 373 -13.45 -25.21 0.86
N HIS A 374 -12.82 -24.76 -0.23
CA HIS A 374 -13.47 -23.96 -1.27
C HIS A 374 -12.80 -24.04 -2.62
N ARG A 375 -13.56 -23.65 -3.64
CA ARG A 375 -13.08 -23.46 -5.00
C ARG A 375 -13.80 -22.28 -5.63
N GLU A 376 -13.04 -21.31 -6.12
CA GLU A 376 -13.59 -20.12 -6.80
C GLU A 376 -13.04 -20.06 -8.24
N ARG A 377 -13.94 -20.04 -9.23
CA ARG A 377 -13.60 -19.98 -10.65
C ARG A 377 -13.89 -18.59 -11.21
N PHE A 378 -12.91 -18.04 -11.92
CA PHE A 378 -13.03 -16.75 -12.59
C PHE A 378 -13.24 -16.98 -14.09
N HIS A 379 -14.51 -17.10 -14.49
CA HIS A 379 -14.89 -17.51 -15.85
C HIS A 379 -14.58 -16.48 -16.94
N LEU A 380 -14.42 -15.20 -16.58
CA LEU A 380 -14.17 -14.12 -17.52
C LEU A 380 -12.84 -13.44 -17.22
N GLY A 381 -11.99 -13.36 -18.25
CA GLY A 381 -10.77 -12.55 -18.25
C GLY A 381 -9.51 -13.25 -17.70
N THR A 382 -8.47 -12.43 -17.59
CA THR A 382 -7.15 -12.83 -17.11
C THR A 382 -6.88 -12.07 -15.80
N ALA A 383 -6.56 -12.79 -14.73
CA ALA A 383 -6.02 -12.14 -13.54
C ALA A 383 -4.61 -11.64 -13.87
N VAL A 384 -4.38 -10.34 -13.72
CA VAL A 384 -3.13 -9.68 -14.11
C VAL A 384 -2.34 -9.25 -12.86
N PRO A 385 -0.99 -9.32 -12.88
CA PRO A 385 -0.16 -9.09 -11.68
C PRO A 385 -0.40 -7.76 -10.97
N HIS A 386 -0.74 -6.73 -11.73
CA HIS A 386 -0.92 -5.36 -11.25
C HIS A 386 -2.38 -5.04 -10.84
N ARG A 387 -3.30 -6.01 -10.81
CA ARG A 387 -4.66 -5.84 -10.27
C ARG A 387 -4.95 -6.82 -9.13
N PRO A 388 -5.75 -6.42 -8.12
CA PRO A 388 -6.20 -7.35 -7.10
C PRO A 388 -7.15 -8.40 -7.71
N LEU A 389 -6.89 -9.66 -7.40
CA LEU A 389 -7.84 -10.75 -7.58
C LEU A 389 -8.60 -10.95 -6.27
N LYS A 390 -9.93 -11.00 -6.30
CA LYS A 390 -10.77 -11.07 -5.09
C LYS A 390 -11.24 -12.49 -4.85
N LEU A 391 -10.94 -13.06 -3.69
CA LEU A 391 -11.49 -14.32 -3.20
C LEU A 391 -12.60 -14.01 -2.19
N THR A 392 -13.77 -14.60 -2.35
CA THR A 392 -14.90 -14.38 -1.43
C THR A 392 -14.63 -15.00 -0.06
N ALA A 393 -15.34 -14.54 0.98
CA ALA A 393 -15.28 -15.14 2.32
C ALA A 393 -16.32 -16.25 2.56
N ARG A 394 -16.92 -16.82 1.50
CA ARG A 394 -18.04 -17.78 1.63
C ARG A 394 -17.64 -19.14 2.22
N TRP A 395 -16.37 -19.34 2.54
CA TRP A 395 -15.80 -20.61 2.97
C TRP A 395 -15.17 -20.56 4.37
N THR A 396 -15.07 -19.37 4.95
CA THR A 396 -14.34 -19.13 6.20
C THR A 396 -14.93 -19.94 7.35
N HIS A 397 -16.26 -20.10 7.39
CA HIS A 397 -16.98 -20.98 8.33
C HIS A 397 -16.54 -22.47 8.32
N ARG A 398 -15.80 -22.92 7.30
CA ARG A 398 -15.28 -24.30 7.18
C ARG A 398 -13.86 -24.48 7.72
N VAL A 399 -13.21 -23.38 8.10
CA VAL A 399 -11.86 -23.38 8.66
C VAL A 399 -11.90 -23.98 10.05
N ASP A 400 -11.00 -24.93 10.32
CA ASP A 400 -10.73 -25.41 11.67
C ASP A 400 -9.78 -24.44 12.38
N PRO A 401 -10.20 -23.74 13.45
CA PRO A 401 -9.33 -22.82 14.19
C PRO A 401 -8.16 -23.51 14.90
N ARG A 402 -8.22 -24.82 15.08
CA ARG A 402 -7.18 -25.65 15.70
C ARG A 402 -6.32 -26.40 14.68
N GLY A 403 -6.69 -26.33 13.40
CA GLY A 403 -5.97 -26.95 12.30
C GLY A 403 -4.69 -26.19 11.91
N GLY A 404 -4.00 -26.72 10.90
CA GLY A 404 -2.85 -26.07 10.30
C GLY A 404 -3.21 -24.82 9.49
N PRO A 405 -2.22 -24.19 8.83
CA PRO A 405 -2.45 -23.08 7.92
C PRO A 405 -3.44 -23.41 6.81
N VAL A 406 -4.22 -22.41 6.40
CA VAL A 406 -5.06 -22.50 5.21
C VAL A 406 -4.22 -22.08 4.00
N HIS A 407 -4.25 -22.87 2.94
CA HIS A 407 -3.52 -22.61 1.70
C HIS A 407 -4.48 -22.20 0.59
N VAL A 408 -4.10 -21.17 -0.16
CA VAL A 408 -4.76 -20.75 -1.40
C VAL A 408 -3.80 -20.97 -2.56
N THR A 409 -4.20 -21.81 -3.53
CA THR A 409 -3.38 -22.15 -4.69
C THR A 409 -4.14 -21.97 -6.01
N VAL A 410 -3.41 -21.95 -7.12
CA VAL A 410 -3.97 -21.94 -8.49
C VAL A 410 -3.79 -23.32 -9.10
N GLY A 411 -4.86 -23.90 -9.64
CA GLY A 411 -4.82 -25.28 -10.17
C GLY A 411 -5.07 -26.34 -9.09
N ARG A 412 -5.45 -27.56 -9.50
CA ARG A 412 -5.77 -28.63 -8.53
C ARG A 412 -4.55 -28.89 -7.63
N PRO A 413 -4.71 -28.95 -6.30
CA PRO A 413 -3.62 -29.38 -5.43
C PRO A 413 -3.15 -30.78 -5.87
N HIS A 414 -1.84 -30.97 -6.01
CA HIS A 414 -1.29 -32.31 -6.23
C HIS A 414 -1.68 -33.18 -5.03
N PRO A 415 -2.28 -34.37 -5.26
CA PRO A 415 -2.29 -35.37 -4.20
C PRO A 415 -0.83 -35.72 -3.93
N GLY A 416 -0.38 -35.41 -2.71
CA GLY A 416 0.93 -35.81 -2.22
C GLY A 416 1.02 -37.32 -2.06
#